data_AF-A0A2H6NKT6-F1
#
_entry.id   AF-A0A2H6NKT6-F1
#
_cell.length_a   1.000
_cell.length_b   1.000
_cell.length_c   1.000
_cell.angle_alpha   90.00
_cell.angle_beta   90.00
_cell.angle_gamma   90.00
#
_symmetry.space_group_name_H-M   'P 1'
#
loop_
_entity.id
_entity.type
_entity.pdbx_description
1 polymer ?
#
loop_
_entity_poly.entity_id
_entity_poly.type
_entity_poly.pdbx_seq_one_letter_code
_entity_poly.pdbx_strand_id
1 'polypeptide(L)'
;MEARANGLQSCVIIIRILRDLCQRVPTWSDFPSWAMELLVEKAISSATGPQSPGDALRRVFECISSGIILKGGPGLLDPCEKDPFDTLALMTDQQREDITSSAQVI
;
A
#
# COMPACT_ATOMS: atom_id res chain seq x y z
N MET A 1 21.16 -8.98 12.44
CA MET A 1 19.92 -8.68 13.19
C MET A 1 19.31 -7.33 12.77
N GLU A 2 20.10 -6.37 12.29
CA GLU A 2 19.63 -5.02 11.89
C GLU A 2 18.67 -4.99 10.68
N ALA A 3 18.82 -5.89 9.71
CA ALA A 3 18.01 -5.86 8.48
C ALA A 3 16.49 -5.98 8.73
N ARG A 4 16.07 -6.74 9.76
CA ARG A 4 14.65 -6.86 10.13
C ARG A 4 14.13 -5.63 10.87
N ALA A 5 14.96 -4.97 11.66
CA ALA A 5 14.59 -3.76 12.39
C ALA A 5 14.39 -2.57 11.43
N ASN A 6 15.26 -2.44 10.42
CA ASN A 6 15.14 -1.40 9.40
C ASN A 6 13.86 -1.53 8.56
N GLY A 7 13.45 -2.76 8.21
CA GLY A 7 12.19 -3.00 7.51
C GLY A 7 10.98 -2.53 8.30
N LEU A 8 10.90 -2.87 9.59
CA LEU A 8 9.80 -2.48 10.47
C LEU A 8 9.73 -0.95 10.69
N GLN A 9 10.89 -0.30 10.86
CA GLN A 9 10.97 1.15 11.02
C GLN A 9 10.58 1.90 9.74
N SER A 10 11.02 1.40 8.56
CA SER A 10 10.60 1.94 7.27
C SER A 10 9.09 1.81 7.08
N CYS A 11 8.48 0.66 7.38
CA CYS A 11 7.03 0.48 7.30
C CYS A 11 6.27 1.58 8.07
N VAL A 12 6.65 1.84 9.33
CA VAL A 12 5.96 2.84 10.17
C VAL A 12 6.05 4.25 9.59
N ILE A 13 7.21 4.66 9.07
CA ILE A 13 7.37 5.99 8.47
C ILE A 13 6.54 6.10 7.19
N ILE A 14 6.57 5.08 6.34
CA ILE A 14 5.81 5.07 5.08
C ILE A 14 4.30 5.09 5.35
N ILE A 15 3.82 4.29 6.31
CA ILE A 15 2.41 4.30 6.73
C ILE A 15 2.00 5.72 7.20
N ARG A 16 2.84 6.42 7.97
CA ARG A 16 2.54 7.78 8.40
C ARG A 16 2.44 8.76 7.23
N ILE A 17 3.33 8.66 6.25
CA ILE A 17 3.31 9.49 5.03
C ILE A 17 2.03 9.21 4.22
N LEU A 18 1.66 7.95 4.03
CA LEU A 18 0.46 7.59 3.27
C LEU A 18 -0.82 7.99 3.99
N ARG A 19 -0.85 7.94 5.33
CA ARG A 19 -1.97 8.49 6.11
C ARG A 19 -2.10 10.00 5.93
N ASP A 20 -0.99 10.75 5.95
CA ASP A 20 -1.00 12.19 5.64
C ASP A 20 -1.51 12.45 4.23
N LEU A 21 -1.09 11.65 3.25
CA LEU A 21 -1.59 11.71 1.87
C LEU A 21 -3.12 11.53 1.83
N CYS A 22 -3.66 10.53 2.52
CA CYS A 22 -5.10 10.28 2.58
C CYS A 22 -5.89 11.42 3.25
N GLN A 23 -5.25 12.18 4.15
CA GLN A 23 -5.86 13.37 4.76
C GLN A 23 -5.83 14.59 3.85
N ARG A 24 -4.83 14.70 2.97
CA ARG A 24 -4.57 15.91 2.17
C ARG A 24 -5.07 15.81 0.74
N VAL A 25 -5.17 14.61 0.19
CA VAL A 25 -5.58 14.37 -1.20
C VAL A 25 -6.90 13.60 -1.20
N PRO A 26 -8.03 14.25 -1.53
CA PRO A 26 -9.36 13.63 -1.47
C PRO A 26 -9.46 12.31 -2.22
N THR A 27 -8.77 12.15 -3.34
CA THR A 27 -8.72 10.89 -4.10
C THR A 27 -8.29 9.69 -3.25
N TRP A 28 -7.46 9.91 -2.23
CA TRP A 28 -6.91 8.86 -1.38
C TRP A 28 -7.69 8.65 -0.09
N SER A 29 -8.72 9.46 0.21
CA SER A 29 -9.40 9.42 1.52
C SER A 29 -10.11 8.10 1.79
N ASP A 30 -10.53 7.40 0.73
CA ASP A 30 -11.25 6.13 0.81
C ASP A 30 -10.32 4.92 0.92
N PHE A 31 -9.00 5.12 0.93
CA PHE A 31 -8.06 4.00 0.99
C PHE A 31 -8.07 3.36 2.39
N PRO A 32 -8.49 2.09 2.54
CA PRO A 32 -8.63 1.49 3.87
C PRO A 32 -7.29 1.42 4.59
N SER A 33 -7.24 1.91 5.83
CA SER A 33 -6.03 1.89 6.68
C SER A 33 -5.37 0.52 6.70
N TRP A 34 -6.16 -0.54 6.84
CA TRP A 34 -5.65 -1.89 6.93
C TRP A 34 -5.02 -2.38 5.62
N ALA A 35 -5.70 -2.14 4.49
CA ALA A 35 -5.16 -2.46 3.17
C ALA A 35 -3.85 -1.71 2.89
N MET A 36 -3.75 -0.45 3.33
CA MET A 36 -2.53 0.35 3.22
C MET A 36 -1.37 -0.24 4.03
N GLU A 37 -1.61 -0.67 5.27
CA GLU A 37 -0.59 -1.29 6.12
C GLU A 37 -0.05 -2.59 5.50
N LEU A 38 -0.95 -3.46 5.00
CA LEU A 38 -0.59 -4.69 4.31
C LEU A 38 0.19 -4.42 3.01
N LEU A 39 -0.24 -3.43 2.23
CA LEU A 39 0.45 -3.04 1.01
C LEU A 39 1.88 -2.57 1.30
N VAL A 40 2.06 -1.73 2.31
CA VAL A 40 3.39 -1.21 2.70
C VAL A 40 4.29 -2.35 3.15
N GLU A 41 3.79 -3.25 4.00
CA GLU A 41 4.52 -4.44 4.43
C GLU A 41 4.96 -5.26 3.22
N LYS A 42 4.03 -5.63 2.33
CA LYS A 42 4.28 -6.50 1.17
C LYS A 42 5.23 -5.86 0.15
N ALA A 43 5.13 -4.54 -0.05
CA ALA A 43 6.03 -3.80 -0.92
C ALA A 43 7.46 -3.83 -0.38
N ILE A 44 7.65 -3.61 0.92
CA ILE A 44 8.97 -3.55 1.55
C ILE A 44 9.57 -4.95 1.74
N SER A 45 8.77 -5.93 2.16
CA SER A 45 9.24 -7.30 2.41
C SER A 45 9.60 -8.06 1.14
N SER A 46 9.09 -7.64 -0.02
CA SER A 46 9.46 -8.18 -1.33
C SER A 46 10.78 -7.64 -1.89
N ALA A 47 11.44 -6.67 -1.24
CA ALA A 47 12.71 -6.13 -1.70
C ALA A 47 13.87 -7.09 -1.42
N THR A 48 14.83 -7.17 -2.36
CA THR A 48 16.00 -8.07 -2.25
C THR A 48 17.14 -7.50 -1.39
N GLY A 49 16.95 -6.33 -0.78
CA GLY A 49 17.95 -5.67 0.05
C GLY A 49 17.40 -4.47 0.83
N PRO A 50 18.24 -3.84 1.67
CA PRO A 50 17.85 -2.63 2.41
C PRO A 50 17.41 -1.50 1.46
N GLN A 51 16.33 -0.82 1.81
CA GLN A 51 15.83 0.33 1.04
C GLN A 51 15.98 1.62 1.86
N SER A 52 16.29 2.72 1.17
CA SER A 52 16.09 4.04 1.76
C SER A 52 14.59 4.30 1.96
N PRO A 53 14.18 5.21 2.85
CA PRO A 53 12.77 5.57 2.98
C PRO A 53 12.16 6.08 1.65
N GLY A 54 12.93 6.80 0.84
CA GLY A 54 12.48 7.28 -0.46
C GLY A 54 12.22 6.14 -1.45
N ASP A 55 13.09 5.13 -1.49
CA ASP A 55 12.91 3.97 -2.37
C ASP A 55 11.80 3.04 -1.89
N ALA A 56 11.64 2.88 -0.57
CA ALA A 56 10.52 2.16 0.02
C ALA A 56 9.18 2.83 -0.33
N LEU A 57 9.09 4.16 -0.21
CA LEU A 57 7.90 4.91 -0.59
C LEU A 57 7.60 4.76 -2.09
N ARG A 58 8.62 4.93 -2.95
CA ARG A 58 8.47 4.77 -4.41
C ARG A 58 7.94 3.40 -4.76
N ARG A 59 8.47 2.34 -4.13
CA ARG A 59 8.02 0.96 -4.37
C ARG A 59 6.55 0.75 -3.99
N VAL A 60 6.06 1.39 -2.94
CA VAL A 60 4.63 1.34 -2.60
C VAL A 60 3.78 1.98 -3.71
N PHE A 61 4.16 3.17 -4.19
CA PHE A 61 3.45 3.80 -5.31
C PHE A 61 3.55 2.99 -6.61
N GLU A 62 4.68 2.34 -6.88
CA GLU A 62 4.84 1.42 -8.02
C GLU A 62 3.85 0.25 -7.93
N CYS A 63 3.68 -0.36 -6.75
CA CYS A 63 2.70 -1.43 -6.55
C CYS A 63 1.26 -0.95 -6.79
N ILE A 64 0.91 0.25 -6.35
CA ILE A 64 -0.43 0.82 -6.59
C ILE A 64 -0.62 1.10 -8.08
N SER A 65 0.37 1.76 -8.70
CA SER A 65 0.38 2.14 -10.11
C SER A 65 0.30 0.95 -11.06
N SER A 66 0.85 -0.21 -10.65
CA SER A 66 0.75 -1.46 -11.40
C SER A 66 -0.63 -2.11 -11.33
N GLY A 67 -1.59 -1.50 -10.63
CA GLY A 67 -2.97 -1.96 -10.53
C GLY A 67 -3.20 -3.05 -9.48
N ILE A 68 -2.38 -3.13 -8.42
CA ILE A 68 -2.57 -4.14 -7.37
C ILE A 68 -3.95 -4.07 -6.71
N ILE A 69 -4.52 -2.86 -6.61
CA ILE A 69 -5.81 -2.60 -5.98
C ILE A 69 -6.99 -2.63 -6.94
N LEU A 70 -6.75 -2.73 -8.25
CA LEU A 70 -7.82 -2.81 -9.25
C LEU A 70 -8.62 -4.11 -9.09
N LYS A 71 -9.89 -4.06 -9.47
CA LYS A 71 -10.72 -5.27 -9.52
C LYS A 71 -10.17 -6.24 -10.57
N GLY A 72 -9.98 -7.49 -10.17
CA GLY A 72 -9.31 -8.51 -10.99
C GLY A 72 -7.77 -8.41 -11.00
N GLY A 73 -7.20 -7.42 -10.31
CA GLY A 73 -5.76 -7.37 -10.02
C GLY A 73 -5.36 -8.40 -8.94
N PRO A 74 -4.05 -8.46 -8.59
CA PRO A 74 -3.56 -9.39 -7.57
C PRO A 74 -4.26 -9.25 -6.20
N GLY A 75 -4.72 -8.05 -5.85
CA GLY A 75 -5.48 -7.79 -4.63
C GLY A 75 -4.65 -7.82 -3.34
N LEU A 76 -5.34 -7.58 -2.22
CA LEU A 76 -4.79 -7.58 -0.87
C LEU A 76 -5.71 -8.41 0.03
N LEU A 77 -5.38 -9.69 0.19
CA LEU A 77 -6.11 -10.59 1.06
C LEU A 77 -5.71 -10.38 2.52
N ASP A 78 -6.69 -10.47 3.42
CA ASP A 78 -6.45 -10.39 4.85
C ASP A 78 -5.77 -11.67 5.35
N PRO A 79 -4.52 -11.62 5.86
CA PRO A 79 -3.84 -12.80 6.39
C PRO A 79 -4.39 -13.26 7.75
N CYS A 80 -5.22 -12.45 8.42
CA CYS A 80 -5.82 -12.76 9.71
C CYS A 80 -7.15 -13.50 9.58
N GLU A 81 -7.77 -13.48 8.40
CA GLU A 81 -9.02 -14.18 8.13
C GLU A 81 -8.78 -15.61 7.66
N LYS A 82 -9.64 -16.54 8.09
CA LYS A 82 -9.55 -17.95 7.69
C LYS A 82 -9.99 -18.15 6.24
N ASP A 83 -11.05 -17.47 5.84
CA ASP A 83 -11.57 -17.48 4.49
C ASP A 83 -11.00 -16.28 3.71
N PRO A 84 -10.76 -16.39 2.38
CA PRO A 84 -10.19 -15.29 1.60
C PRO A 84 -11.06 -14.04 1.68
N PHE A 85 -10.57 -13.00 2.38
CA PHE A 85 -11.24 -11.72 2.53
C PHE A 85 -10.44 -10.63 1.82
N ASP A 86 -11.07 -9.94 0.86
CA ASP A 86 -10.45 -8.78 0.19
C ASP A 86 -10.52 -7.56 1.11
N THR A 87 -9.36 -7.09 1.58
CA THR A 87 -9.27 -5.91 2.45
C THR A 87 -9.71 -4.61 1.77
N LEU A 88 -9.84 -4.63 0.44
CA LEU A 88 -10.32 -3.53 -0.38
C LEU A 88 -11.83 -3.61 -0.64
N ALA A 89 -12.56 -4.57 -0.06
CA ALA A 89 -13.99 -4.82 -0.32
C ALA A 89 -14.91 -3.60 -0.05
N LEU A 90 -14.46 -2.65 0.79
CA LEU A 90 -15.19 -1.42 1.08
C LEU A 90 -15.02 -0.34 -0.01
N MET A 91 -14.07 -0.52 -0.92
CA MET A 91 -13.85 0.40 -2.04
C MET A 91 -14.67 0.00 -3.26
N THR A 92 -15.27 1.00 -3.89
CA THR A 92 -15.88 0.89 -5.21
C THR A 92 -14.82 0.72 -6.31
N ASP A 93 -15.24 0.21 -7.46
CA ASP A 93 -14.37 0.05 -8.64
C ASP A 93 -13.77 1.40 -9.07
N GLN A 94 -14.57 2.48 -9.06
CA GLN A 94 -14.10 3.82 -9.40
C GLN A 94 -13.04 4.35 -8.42
N GLN A 95 -13.23 4.18 -7.11
CA GLN A 95 -12.24 4.60 -6.11
C GLN A 95 -10.89 3.88 -6.31
N ARG A 96 -10.92 2.60 -6.69
CA ARG A 96 -9.71 1.83 -6.99
C ARG A 96 -9.00 2.35 -8.24
N GLU A 97 -9.76 2.70 -9.28
CA GLU A 97 -9.24 3.30 -10.51
C GLU A 97 -8.64 4.68 -10.25
N ASP A 98 -9.34 5.55 -9.51
CA ASP A 98 -8.90 6.91 -9.21
C ASP A 98 -7.60 6.92 -8.41
N ILE A 99 -7.47 6.06 -7.39
CA ILE A 99 -6.23 5.92 -6.62
C ILE A 99 -5.11 5.34 -7.49
N THR A 100 -5.40 4.33 -8.31
CA THR A 100 -4.41 3.75 -9.23
C THR A 100 -3.89 4.80 -10.21
N SER A 101 -4.79 5.58 -10.81
CA SER A 101 -4.42 6.68 -11.72
C SER A 101 -3.67 7.79 -10.99
N SER A 102 -4.09 8.16 -9.79
CA SER A 102 -3.38 9.15 -8.98
C SER A 102 -1.97 8.69 -8.62
N ALA A 103 -1.74 7.40 -8.34
CA ALA A 103 -0.41 6.88 -8.04
C ALA A 103 0.53 6.92 -9.24
N GLN A 104 0.01 6.82 -10.47
CA GLN A 104 0.81 6.85 -11.70
C GLN A 104 1.40 8.24 -12.01
N VAL A 105 0.86 9.30 -11.39
CA VAL A 105 1.27 10.69 -11.61
C VAL A 105 2.01 11.30 -10.42
N ILE A 106 2.09 10.60 -9.28
CA ILE A 106 2.88 10.97 -8.10
C ILE A 106 4.32 10.48 -8.27
#